data_AF-A0A2W2BHD5-F1
#
_entry.id   AF-A0A2W2BHD5-F1
#
_cell.length_a   1.000
_cell.length_b   1.000
_cell.length_c   1.000
_cell.angle_alpha   90.00
_cell.angle_beta   90.00
_cell.angle_gamma   90.00
#
_symmetry.space_group_name_H-M   'P 1'
#
loop_
_entity.id
_entity.type
_entity.pdbx_description
1 polymer ?
#
loop_
_entity_poly.entity_id
_entity_poly.type
_entity_poly.pdbx_seq_one_letter_code
_entity_poly.pdbx_strand_id
1 'polypeptide(L)'
;MVAASNHGGPSMHFDSDELRNYATVLAALVALMVFIVNTRSQARSRRIENIARFNQVHQRLFAEDSYLARNLVAIENGTMQRDPADPQSEARFHLMLLEIERLAVLANNKAVPRSTQVYLFGSYAPTLLRLMTEAERDSMFWELARGYLEAIAADAQRYAKLTRGERAQFWR
;
A
#
# COMPACT_ATOMS: atom_id res chain seq x y z
N MET A 1 -82.72 8.73 -33.98
CA MET A 1 -81.42 9.29 -34.40
C MET A 1 -80.86 10.02 -33.19
N VAL A 2 -80.11 9.30 -32.34
CA VAL A 2 -79.54 9.83 -31.08
C VAL A 2 -78.06 10.02 -31.32
N ALA A 3 -77.57 11.24 -31.11
CA ALA A 3 -76.19 11.63 -31.32
C ALA A 3 -75.26 10.89 -30.36
N ALA A 4 -74.20 10.29 -30.90
CA ALA A 4 -73.14 9.65 -30.14
C ALA A 4 -72.32 10.71 -29.39
N SER A 5 -72.35 10.69 -28.06
CA SER A 5 -71.46 11.49 -27.20
C SER A 5 -70.07 10.86 -27.21
N ASN A 6 -69.13 11.53 -27.86
CA ASN A 6 -67.72 11.14 -27.88
C ASN A 6 -67.10 11.49 -26.52
N HIS A 7 -66.92 10.50 -25.64
CA HIS A 7 -66.16 10.67 -24.40
C HIS A 7 -64.66 10.64 -24.73
N GLY A 8 -64.10 11.82 -25.02
CA GLY A 8 -62.65 12.03 -24.99
C GLY A 8 -62.16 11.88 -23.55
N GLY A 9 -61.61 10.70 -23.23
CA GLY A 9 -60.85 10.50 -22.00
C GLY A 9 -59.63 11.44 -21.99
N PRO A 10 -59.15 11.88 -20.81
CA PRO A 10 -58.01 12.77 -20.72
C PRO A 10 -56.78 12.08 -21.32
N SER A 11 -56.39 12.49 -22.53
CA SER A 11 -55.08 12.18 -23.08
C SER A 11 -54.06 12.88 -22.21
N MET A 12 -53.26 12.11 -21.47
CA MET A 12 -52.05 12.60 -20.79
C MET A 12 -51.08 13.09 -21.87
N HIS A 13 -51.23 14.34 -22.30
CA HIS A 13 -50.30 14.99 -23.20
C HIS A 13 -49.13 15.45 -22.33
N PHE A 14 -48.12 14.60 -22.18
CA PHE A 14 -46.86 15.02 -21.58
C PHE A 14 -46.26 16.10 -22.49
N ASP A 15 -46.05 17.28 -21.92
CA ASP A 15 -45.44 18.38 -22.66
C ASP A 15 -44.00 18.00 -23.01
N SER A 16 -43.58 18.28 -24.24
CA SER A 16 -42.24 17.91 -24.76
C SER A 16 -41.13 18.42 -23.83
N ASP A 17 -41.34 19.59 -23.23
CA ASP A 17 -40.39 20.23 -22.32
C ASP A 17 -40.31 19.52 -20.97
N GLU A 18 -41.41 18.95 -20.46
CA GLU A 18 -41.38 18.12 -19.25
C GLU A 18 -40.59 16.83 -19.49
N LEU A 19 -40.84 16.14 -20.61
CA LEU A 19 -40.09 14.94 -20.99
C LEU A 19 -38.59 15.22 -21.14
N ARG A 20 -38.23 16.37 -21.73
CA ARG A 20 -36.83 16.81 -21.87
C ARG A 20 -36.18 17.10 -20.52
N ASN A 21 -36.91 17.73 -19.59
CA ASN A 21 -36.42 17.99 -18.24
C ASN A 21 -36.21 16.68 -17.46
N TYR A 22 -37.16 15.74 -17.54
CA TYR A 22 -37.01 14.40 -16.95
C TYR A 22 -35.82 13.65 -17.54
N ALA A 23 -35.65 13.67 -18.86
CA ALA A 23 -34.51 13.05 -19.52
C ALA A 23 -33.18 13.66 -19.08
N THR A 24 -33.14 14.99 -18.89
CA THR A 24 -31.94 15.70 -18.41
C THR A 24 -31.60 15.32 -16.96
N VAL A 25 -32.60 15.27 -16.07
CA VAL A 25 -32.41 14.83 -14.68
C VAL A 25 -31.95 13.38 -14.63
N LEU A 26 -32.57 12.49 -15.41
CA LEU A 26 -32.20 11.09 -15.48
C LEU A 26 -30.76 10.92 -16.01
N ALA A 27 -30.38 11.65 -17.06
CA ALA A 27 -29.02 11.67 -17.58
C ALA A 27 -28.01 12.15 -16.54
N ALA A 28 -28.33 13.18 -15.77
CA ALA A 28 -27.47 13.68 -14.68
C ALA A 28 -27.29 12.63 -13.56
N LEU A 29 -28.36 11.91 -13.19
CA LEU A 29 -28.29 10.84 -12.20
C LEU A 29 -27.42 9.66 -12.69
N VAL A 30 -27.58 9.25 -13.95
CA VAL A 30 -26.75 8.21 -14.56
C VAL A 30 -25.28 8.65 -14.61
N ALA A 31 -25.01 9.89 -15.02
CA ALA A 31 -23.67 10.45 -15.06
C ALA A 31 -23.01 10.47 -13.67
N LEU A 32 -23.76 10.86 -12.62
CA LEU A 32 -23.28 10.82 -11.24
C LEU A 32 -22.98 9.39 -10.79
N MET A 33 -23.84 8.43 -11.13
CA MET A 33 -23.62 7.03 -10.78
C MET A 33 -22.37 6.46 -11.45
N VAL A 34 -22.20 6.72 -12.76
CA VAL A 34 -21.01 6.32 -13.53
C VAL A 34 -19.75 6.95 -12.94
N PHE A 35 -19.80 8.24 -12.59
CA PHE A 35 -18.70 8.93 -11.93
C PHE A 35 -18.31 8.25 -10.61
N ILE A 36 -19.28 7.99 -9.72
CA ILE A 36 -19.02 7.33 -8.43
C ILE A 36 -18.39 5.95 -8.62
N VAL A 37 -18.94 5.13 -9.52
CA VAL A 37 -18.42 3.78 -9.81
C VAL A 37 -17.00 3.87 -10.37
N ASN A 38 -16.75 4.79 -11.31
CA ASN A 38 -15.43 4.98 -11.90
C ASN A 38 -14.40 5.46 -10.86
N THR A 39 -14.74 6.45 -10.03
CA THR A 39 -13.87 6.93 -8.96
C THR A 39 -13.53 5.82 -7.97
N ARG A 40 -14.52 5.01 -7.56
CA ARG A 40 -14.28 3.86 -6.67
C ARG A 40 -13.41 2.79 -7.32
N SER A 41 -13.66 2.49 -8.59
CA SER A 41 -12.87 1.53 -9.37
C SER A 41 -11.42 1.99 -9.48
N GLN A 42 -11.18 3.25 -9.85
CA GLN A 42 -9.83 3.82 -9.93
C GLN A 42 -9.12 3.83 -8.58
N ALA A 43 -9.81 4.21 -7.50
CA ALA A 43 -9.24 4.19 -6.16
C ALA A 43 -8.83 2.78 -5.74
N ARG A 44 -9.65 1.77 -6.05
CA ARG A 44 -9.32 0.35 -5.81
C ARG A 44 -8.13 -0.10 -6.64
N SER A 45 -8.09 0.23 -7.93
CA SER A 45 -6.99 -0.14 -8.83
C SER A 45 -5.66 0.45 -8.37
N ARG A 46 -5.63 1.74 -7.99
CA ARG A 46 -4.43 2.38 -7.42
C ARG A 46 -3.95 1.69 -6.14
N ARG A 47 -4.88 1.28 -5.27
CA ARG A 47 -4.55 0.54 -4.05
C ARG A 47 -3.92 -0.82 -4.37
N ILE A 48 -4.51 -1.58 -5.30
CA ILE A 48 -3.99 -2.88 -5.74
C ILE A 48 -2.59 -2.71 -6.34
N GLU A 49 -2.40 -1.72 -7.19
CA GLU A 49 -1.11 -1.41 -7.80
C GLU A 49 -0.05 -1.06 -6.73
N ASN A 50 -0.40 -0.24 -5.74
CA ASN A 50 0.51 0.10 -4.65
C ASN A 50 0.89 -1.12 -3.81
N ILE A 51 -0.05 -2.03 -3.52
CA ILE A 51 0.23 -3.30 -2.85
C ILE A 51 1.16 -4.16 -3.70
N ALA A 52 0.89 -4.28 -5.00
CA ALA A 52 1.72 -5.05 -5.92
C ALA A 52 3.15 -4.50 -5.97
N ARG A 53 3.31 -3.17 -6.08
CA ARG A 53 4.62 -2.50 -6.03
C ARG A 53 5.33 -2.75 -4.70
N PHE A 54 4.62 -2.67 -3.57
CA PHE A 54 5.20 -2.98 -2.26
C PHE A 54 5.74 -4.42 -2.21
N ASN A 55 4.93 -5.38 -2.64
CA ASN A 55 5.33 -6.78 -2.68
C ASN A 55 6.51 -7.04 -3.62
N GLN A 56 6.56 -6.37 -4.78
CA GLN A 56 7.70 -6.48 -5.71
C GLN A 56 9.00 -5.95 -5.09
N VAL A 57 8.93 -4.82 -4.38
CA VAL A 57 10.10 -4.28 -3.66
C VAL A 57 10.52 -5.24 -2.55
N HIS A 58 9.56 -5.73 -1.76
CA HIS A 58 9.84 -6.71 -0.71
C HIS A 58 10.49 -7.98 -1.28
N GLN A 59 9.99 -8.52 -2.39
CA GLN A 59 10.57 -9.70 -3.03
C GLN A 59 12.01 -9.44 -3.52
N ARG A 60 12.29 -8.26 -4.06
CA ARG A 60 13.65 -7.89 -4.51
C ARG A 60 14.63 -7.81 -3.34
N LEU A 61 14.19 -7.40 -2.15
CA LEU A 61 15.01 -7.45 -0.94
C LEU A 61 15.47 -8.86 -0.59
N PHE A 62 14.73 -9.91 -0.97
CA PHE A 62 15.04 -11.32 -0.68
C PHE A 62 15.33 -12.14 -1.95
N ALA A 63 15.65 -11.48 -3.07
CA ALA A 63 16.09 -12.18 -4.28
C ALA A 63 17.44 -12.88 -4.04
N GLU A 64 17.73 -13.94 -4.79
CA GLU A 64 18.89 -14.84 -4.58
C GLU A 64 20.24 -14.10 -4.41
N ASP A 65 20.44 -13.01 -5.16
CA ASP A 65 21.67 -12.21 -5.12
C ASP A 65 21.62 -10.99 -4.18
N SER A 66 20.53 -10.81 -3.45
CA SER A 66 20.36 -9.66 -2.56
C SER A 66 21.25 -9.76 -1.31
N TYR A 67 21.48 -8.61 -0.66
CA TYR A 67 22.21 -8.58 0.60
C TYR A 67 21.54 -9.44 1.68
N LEU A 68 20.21 -9.39 1.81
CA LEU A 68 19.49 -10.16 2.82
C LEU A 68 19.53 -11.67 2.53
N ALA A 69 19.33 -12.08 1.28
CA ALA A 69 19.32 -13.51 0.94
C ALA A 69 20.67 -14.16 1.21
N ARG A 70 21.77 -13.48 0.84
CA ARG A 70 23.13 -13.96 1.07
C ARG A 70 23.53 -14.01 2.54
N ASN A 71 22.90 -13.19 3.38
CA ASN A 71 23.22 -13.06 4.80
C ASN A 71 22.12 -13.58 5.73
N LEU A 72 21.09 -14.26 5.20
CA LEU A 72 19.89 -14.64 5.94
C LEU A 72 20.22 -15.44 7.20
N VAL A 73 21.04 -16.49 7.04
CA VAL A 73 21.47 -17.36 8.14
C VAL A 73 22.25 -16.58 9.21
N ALA A 74 23.12 -15.66 8.80
CA ALA A 74 23.90 -14.84 9.74
C ALA A 74 23.01 -13.83 10.47
N ILE A 75 21.97 -13.31 9.81
CA ILE A 75 21.00 -12.40 10.42
C ILE A 75 20.13 -13.16 11.44
N GLU A 76 19.61 -14.33 11.08
CA GLU A 76 18.78 -15.16 11.97
C GLU A 76 19.52 -15.61 13.22
N ASN A 77 20.80 -15.97 13.07
CA ASN A 77 21.66 -16.37 14.19
C ASN A 77 22.24 -15.18 14.96
N GLY A 78 21.98 -13.94 14.52
CA GLY A 78 22.46 -12.71 15.16
C GLY A 78 23.96 -12.45 14.99
N THR A 79 24.67 -13.26 14.18
CA THR A 79 26.11 -13.20 13.94
C THR A 79 26.49 -12.28 12.78
N MET A 80 25.51 -11.64 12.14
CA MET A 80 25.75 -10.79 10.98
C MET A 80 26.67 -9.61 11.32
N GLN A 81 27.75 -9.50 10.54
CA GLN A 81 28.69 -8.39 10.54
C GLN A 81 28.88 -7.90 9.11
N ARG A 82 28.94 -6.58 8.96
CA ARG A 82 29.22 -5.94 7.68
C ARG A 82 30.73 -5.83 7.50
N ASP A 83 31.23 -6.29 6.37
CA ASP A 83 32.63 -6.16 5.99
C ASP A 83 32.78 -5.05 4.93
N PRO A 84 33.26 -3.85 5.30
CA PRO A 84 33.45 -2.76 4.36
C PRO A 84 34.60 -3.00 3.36
N ALA A 85 35.44 -4.03 3.60
CA ALA A 85 36.53 -4.38 2.70
C ALA A 85 36.08 -5.24 1.50
N ASP A 86 34.84 -5.76 1.50
CA ASP A 86 34.22 -6.43 0.34
C ASP A 86 33.35 -5.45 -0.45
N PRO A 87 33.84 -4.91 -1.59
CA PRO A 87 33.11 -3.91 -2.36
C PRO A 87 31.79 -4.45 -2.93
N GLN A 88 31.70 -5.75 -3.20
CA GLN A 88 30.45 -6.33 -3.73
C GLN A 88 29.39 -6.44 -2.64
N SER A 89 29.77 -6.87 -1.44
CA SER A 89 28.87 -6.90 -0.29
C SER A 89 28.39 -5.48 0.07
N GLU A 90 29.30 -4.50 0.05
CA GLU A 90 28.98 -3.10 0.27
C GLU A 90 28.01 -2.54 -0.77
N ALA A 91 28.23 -2.81 -2.07
CA ALA A 91 27.30 -2.40 -3.11
C ALA A 91 25.91 -3.00 -2.90
N ARG A 92 25.82 -4.30 -2.54
CA ARG A 92 24.55 -4.96 -2.22
C ARG A 92 23.86 -4.35 -1.00
N PHE A 93 24.62 -3.96 0.02
CA PHE A 93 24.08 -3.29 1.21
C PHE A 93 23.44 -1.94 0.85
N HIS A 94 24.13 -1.13 0.04
CA HIS A 94 23.60 0.15 -0.42
C HIS A 94 22.35 -0.02 -1.30
N LEU A 95 22.36 -1.00 -2.21
CA LEU A 95 21.17 -1.34 -3.00
C LEU A 95 19.99 -1.78 -2.11
N MET A 96 20.26 -2.54 -1.06
CA MET A 96 19.24 -2.91 -0.08
C MET A 96 18.68 -1.67 0.63
N LEU A 97 19.51 -0.71 1.03
CA LEU A 97 19.03 0.55 1.64
C LEU A 97 18.11 1.32 0.68
N LEU A 98 18.46 1.42 -0.61
CA LEU A 98 17.61 2.06 -1.63
C LEU A 98 16.25 1.35 -1.79
N GLU A 99 16.24 0.01 -1.75
CA GLU A 99 14.99 -0.74 -1.80
C GLU A 99 14.16 -0.55 -0.53
N ILE A 100 14.80 -0.41 0.64
CA ILE A 100 14.11 -0.07 1.91
C ILE A 100 13.53 1.34 1.85
N GLU A 101 14.23 2.32 1.26
CA GLU A 101 13.65 3.65 1.01
C GLU A 101 12.40 3.56 0.13
N ARG A 102 12.46 2.75 -0.93
CA ARG A 102 11.31 2.52 -1.80
C ARG A 102 10.14 1.88 -1.06
N LEU A 103 10.42 0.95 -0.13
CA LEU A 103 9.40 0.44 0.80
C LEU A 103 8.85 1.54 1.70
N ALA A 104 9.69 2.39 2.27
CA ALA A 104 9.29 3.48 3.15
C ALA A 104 8.32 4.44 2.45
N VAL A 105 8.61 4.82 1.20
CA VAL A 105 7.72 5.66 0.38
C VAL A 105 6.37 4.99 0.15
N LEU A 106 6.36 3.69 -0.18
CA LEU A 106 5.11 2.95 -0.40
C LEU A 106 4.32 2.74 0.90
N ALA A 107 5.00 2.51 2.01
CA ALA A 107 4.41 2.39 3.34
C ALA A 107 3.75 3.70 3.79
N ASN A 108 4.41 4.85 3.57
CA ASN A 108 3.87 6.18 3.87
C ASN A 108 2.61 6.50 3.05
N ASN A 109 2.52 5.96 1.83
CA ASN A 109 1.33 6.04 0.98
C ASN A 109 0.24 5.00 1.34
N LYS A 110 0.33 4.37 2.52
CA LYS A 110 -0.63 3.39 3.05
C LYS A 110 -0.88 2.22 2.09
N ALA A 111 0.13 1.82 1.31
CA ALA A 111 0.03 0.67 0.41
C ALA A 111 -0.35 -0.59 1.18
N VAL A 112 0.29 -0.83 2.32
CA VAL A 112 0.13 -2.04 3.14
C VAL A 112 -0.13 -1.65 4.60
N PRO A 113 -1.03 -2.34 5.34
CA PRO A 113 -1.25 -2.10 6.76
C PRO A 113 0.03 -2.24 7.59
N ARG A 114 0.12 -1.46 8.67
CA ARG A 114 1.33 -1.43 9.50
C ARG A 114 1.66 -2.79 10.13
N SER A 115 0.65 -3.54 10.60
CA SER A 115 0.84 -4.89 11.14
C SER A 115 1.49 -5.84 10.14
N THR A 116 1.07 -5.80 8.87
CA THR A 116 1.67 -6.59 7.80
C THR A 116 3.12 -6.18 7.53
N GLN A 117 3.45 -4.89 7.58
CA GLN A 117 4.85 -4.45 7.44
C GLN A 117 5.73 -5.02 8.57
N VAL A 118 5.25 -4.98 9.81
CA VAL A 118 5.94 -5.54 10.98
C VAL A 118 6.10 -7.05 10.86
N TYR A 119 5.08 -7.76 10.37
CA TYR A 119 5.16 -9.19 10.09
C TYR A 119 6.28 -9.55 9.13
N LEU A 120 6.33 -8.81 8.01
CA LEU A 120 7.22 -9.11 6.90
C LEU A 120 8.67 -8.73 7.20
N PHE A 121 8.89 -7.64 7.93
CA PHE A 121 10.22 -7.04 8.04
C PHE A 121 10.72 -6.79 9.48
N GLY A 122 9.86 -7.02 10.47
CA GLY A 122 10.13 -6.67 11.88
C GLY A 122 11.34 -7.36 12.50
N SER A 123 11.61 -8.62 12.14
CA SER A 123 12.77 -9.36 12.66
C SER A 123 14.11 -8.86 12.12
N TYR A 124 14.11 -8.29 10.91
CA TYR A 124 15.33 -7.85 10.22
C TYR A 124 15.74 -6.44 10.64
N ALA A 125 14.77 -5.57 10.88
CA ALA A 125 15.02 -4.14 11.06
C ALA A 125 16.04 -3.79 12.16
N PRO A 126 16.04 -4.40 13.36
CA PRO A 126 17.05 -4.11 14.39
C PRO A 126 18.47 -4.44 13.94
N THR A 127 18.65 -5.58 13.26
CA THR A 127 19.96 -6.01 12.75
C THR A 127 20.44 -5.06 11.67
N LEU A 128 19.57 -4.67 10.73
CA LEU A 128 19.92 -3.74 9.66
C LEU A 128 20.32 -2.37 10.18
N LEU A 129 19.60 -1.84 11.17
CA LEU A 129 19.99 -0.60 11.83
C LEU A 129 21.40 -0.72 12.38
N ARG A 130 21.73 -1.80 13.11
CA ARG A 130 23.07 -2.03 13.68
C ARG A 130 24.18 -2.06 12.62
N LEU A 131 23.89 -2.50 11.39
CA LEU A 131 24.87 -2.56 10.29
C LEU A 131 25.10 -1.20 9.60
N MET A 132 24.24 -0.20 9.85
CA MET A 132 24.47 1.16 9.36
C MET A 132 25.58 1.84 10.15
N THR A 133 26.52 2.43 9.42
CA THR A 133 27.57 3.30 9.96
C THR A 133 27.00 4.59 10.53
N GLU A 134 27.76 5.30 11.37
CA GLU A 134 27.36 6.62 11.88
C GLU A 134 27.14 7.62 10.74
N ALA A 135 28.04 7.65 9.75
CA ALA A 135 27.91 8.53 8.59
C ALA A 135 26.62 8.27 7.79
N GLU A 136 26.21 7.00 7.62
CA GLU A 136 24.94 6.68 6.95
C GLU A 136 23.73 7.04 7.82
N ARG A 137 23.83 6.87 9.14
CA ARG A 137 22.74 7.23 10.07
C ARG A 137 22.51 8.73 10.10
N ASP A 138 23.56 9.53 9.99
CA ASP A 138 23.47 11.00 10.02
C ASP A 138 23.21 11.60 8.63
N SER A 139 23.23 10.76 7.58
CA SER A 139 23.00 11.19 6.22
C SER A 139 21.52 11.45 5.94
N MET A 140 21.23 12.61 5.33
CA MET A 140 19.91 12.90 4.75
C MET A 140 19.50 11.86 3.70
N PHE A 141 20.46 11.27 2.98
CA PHE A 141 20.18 10.29 1.91
C PHE A 141 19.57 8.99 2.42
N TRP A 142 19.70 8.67 3.72
CA TRP A 142 19.16 7.44 4.29
C TRP A 142 18.12 7.71 5.37
N GLU A 143 17.70 8.96 5.54
CA GLU A 143 16.77 9.36 6.59
C GLU A 143 15.44 8.59 6.50
N LEU A 144 14.92 8.38 5.28
CA LEU A 144 13.67 7.65 5.06
C LEU A 144 13.82 6.15 5.36
N ALA A 145 14.88 5.51 4.87
CA ALA A 145 15.14 4.10 5.16
C ALA A 145 15.35 3.88 6.66
N ARG A 146 16.19 4.71 7.30
CA ARG A 146 16.47 4.66 8.73
C ARG A 146 15.19 4.84 9.54
N GLY A 147 14.41 5.89 9.29
CA GLY A 147 13.18 6.16 10.03
C GLY A 147 12.15 5.05 9.86
N TYR A 148 12.04 4.46 8.67
CA TYR A 148 11.21 3.29 8.43
C TYR A 148 11.66 2.07 9.26
N LEU A 149 12.96 1.77 9.24
CA LEU A 149 13.55 0.68 10.00
C LEU A 149 13.37 0.86 11.51
N GLU A 150 13.63 2.05 12.04
CA GLU A 150 13.47 2.39 13.47
C GLU A 150 12.03 2.19 13.91
N ALA A 151 11.07 2.71 13.14
CA ALA A 151 9.68 2.55 13.45
C ALA A 151 9.27 1.06 13.42
N ILE A 152 9.72 0.30 12.41
CA ILE A 152 9.41 -1.13 12.29
C ILE A 152 10.05 -1.93 13.43
N ALA A 153 11.28 -1.61 13.82
CA ALA A 153 11.97 -2.25 14.94
C ALA A 153 11.25 -1.96 16.27
N ALA A 154 10.85 -0.72 16.52
CA ALA A 154 10.09 -0.34 17.71
C ALA A 154 8.74 -1.06 17.78
N ASP A 155 8.04 -1.15 16.65
CA ASP A 155 6.81 -1.92 16.57
C ASP A 155 7.07 -3.41 16.79
N ALA A 156 8.06 -4.02 16.13
CA ALA A 156 8.41 -5.42 16.31
C ALA A 156 8.69 -5.77 17.79
N GLN A 157 9.42 -4.90 18.50
CA GLN A 157 9.66 -5.05 19.94
C GLN A 157 8.37 -4.98 20.77
N ARG A 158 7.44 -4.09 20.42
CA ARG A 158 6.12 -4.05 21.06
C ARG A 158 5.33 -5.32 20.79
N TYR A 159 5.31 -5.81 19.54
CA TYR A 159 4.61 -7.03 19.14
C TYR A 159 5.19 -8.28 19.80
N ALA A 160 6.50 -8.33 20.03
CA ALA A 160 7.15 -9.44 20.71
C ALA A 160 6.66 -9.61 22.17
N LYS A 161 6.28 -8.51 22.83
CA LYS A 161 5.75 -8.51 24.20
C LYS A 161 4.29 -8.96 24.31
N LEU A 162 3.56 -9.00 23.19
CA LEU A 162 2.17 -9.44 23.17
C LEU A 162 2.05 -10.96 23.26
N THR A 163 0.97 -11.42 23.88
CA THR A 163 0.58 -12.84 23.86
C THR A 163 0.15 -13.26 22.45
N ARG A 164 0.12 -14.58 22.20
CA ARG A 164 -0.34 -15.12 20.92
C ARG A 164 -1.80 -14.72 20.59
N GLY A 165 -2.67 -14.65 21.61
CA GLY A 165 -4.07 -14.26 21.45
C GLY A 165 -4.23 -12.80 21.06
N GLU A 166 -3.45 -11.91 21.68
CA GLU A 166 -3.43 -10.48 21.33
C GLU A 166 -2.87 -10.27 19.92
N ARG A 167 -1.78 -10.97 19.55
CA ARG A 167 -1.24 -10.90 18.18
C ARG A 167 -2.26 -11.31 17.11
N ALA A 168 -3.12 -12.28 17.40
CA ALA A 168 -4.11 -12.77 16.45
C ALA A 168 -5.17 -11.71 16.07
N GLN A 169 -5.39 -10.69 16.90
CA GLN A 169 -6.32 -9.60 16.61
C GLN A 169 -5.77 -8.63 15.55
N PHE A 170 -4.46 -8.58 15.33
CA PHE A 170 -3.82 -7.70 14.36
C PHE A 170 -3.81 -8.23 12.92
N TRP A 171 -4.14 -9.52 12.74
CA TRP A 171 -4.20 -10.20 11.44
C TRP A 171 -5.62 -10.33 10.88
N ARG A 172 -6.63 -9.93 11.65
CA ARG A 172 -8.03 -9.87 11.23
C ARG A 172 -8.35 -8.52 10.62
#